data_AF-A0A1H5TXX2-F1
#
_entry.id   AF-A0A1H5TXX2-F1
#
_cell.length_a   1.000
_cell.length_b   1.000
_cell.length_c   1.000
_cell.angle_alpha   90.00
_cell.angle_beta   90.00
_cell.angle_gamma   90.00
#
_symmetry.space_group_name_H-M   'P 1'
#
loop_
_entity.id
_entity.type
_entity.pdbx_description
1 polymer ?
#
loop_
_entity_poly.entity_id
_entity_poly.type
_entity_poly.pdbx_seq_one_letter_code
_entity_poly.pdbx_strand_id
1 'polypeptide(L)' 'MDEDPHKTSVEIPWRKVAAFTVFIAAVVYAVEHPHSPFYYLVKFIALPVP' A
#
# COMPACT_ATOMS: atom_id res chain seq x y z
N MET A 1 -16.29 -24.75 -33.24
CA MET A 1 -15.01 -24.49 -32.56
C MET A 1 -15.16 -23.08 -32.04
N ASP A 2 -15.79 -23.00 -30.89
CA ASP A 2 -16.24 -21.77 -30.27
C ASP A 2 -15.10 -21.26 -29.40
N GLU A 3 -14.34 -20.30 -29.93
CA GLU A 3 -13.42 -19.50 -29.13
C GLU A 3 -14.26 -18.42 -28.41
N ASP A 4 -14.44 -18.55 -27.10
CA ASP A 4 -15.04 -17.52 -26.25
C ASP A 4 -13.99 -16.43 -25.91
N PRO A 5 -14.07 -15.21 -26.47
CA PRO A 5 -12.99 -14.22 -26.38
C PRO A 5 -13.03 -13.34 -25.11
N HIS A 6 -13.89 -13.63 -24.14
CA HIS A 6 -14.19 -12.70 -23.04
C HIS A 6 -14.05 -13.30 -21.63
N LYS A 7 -12.91 -13.92 -21.34
CA LYS A 7 -12.56 -14.26 -19.96
C LYS A 7 -11.15 -13.80 -19.58
N THR A 8 -10.85 -12.52 -19.80
CA THR A 8 -9.83 -11.84 -19.01
C THR A 8 -10.36 -11.66 -17.59
N SER A 9 -10.21 -12.72 -16.79
CA SER A 9 -10.28 -12.66 -15.34
C SER A 9 -9.20 -11.69 -14.86
N VAL A 10 -9.55 -10.42 -14.67
CA VAL A 10 -8.68 -9.47 -13.99
C VAL A 10 -8.68 -9.89 -12.53
N GLU A 11 -7.75 -10.77 -12.17
CA GLU A 11 -7.51 -11.14 -10.79
C GLU A 11 -7.01 -9.89 -10.05
N ILE A 12 -7.93 -9.24 -9.35
CA ILE A 12 -7.61 -8.08 -8.53
C ILE A 12 -6.60 -8.57 -7.48
N PRO A 13 -5.39 -7.99 -7.42
CA PRO A 13 -4.39 -8.41 -6.47
C PRO A 13 -4.75 -7.85 -5.09
N TRP A 14 -5.75 -8.45 -4.44
CA TRP A 14 -6.29 -8.04 -3.14
C TRP A 14 -5.20 -7.91 -2.07
N ARG A 15 -4.14 -8.73 -2.15
CA ARG A 15 -2.95 -8.60 -1.30
C ARG A 15 -2.25 -7.25 -1.46
N LYS A 16 -2.08 -6.76 -2.69
CA LYS A 16 -1.48 -5.45 -2.97
C LYS A 16 -2.39 -4.32 -2.50
N VAL A 17 -3.71 -4.46 -2.74
CA VAL A 17 -4.70 -3.48 -2.28
C VAL A 17 -4.69 -3.36 -0.75
N ALA A 18 -4.74 -4.49 -0.04
CA ALA A 18 -4.69 -4.50 1.42
C ALA A 18 -3.39 -3.90 1.97
N ALA A 19 -2.24 -4.28 1.40
CA ALA A 19 -0.94 -3.72 1.78
C ALA A 19 -0.89 -2.20 1.57
N PHE A 20 -1.44 -1.70 0.46
CA PHE A 20 -1.49 -0.28 0.15
C PHE A 20 -2.38 0.50 1.11
N THR A 21 -3.56 -0.04 1.45
CA THR A 21 -4.46 0.57 2.44
C THR A 21 -3.81 0.66 3.83
N VAL A 22 -3.16 -0.41 4.28
CA VAL A 22 -2.43 -0.42 5.57
C VAL A 22 -1.29 0.59 5.57
N PHE A 23 -0.55 0.69 4.46
CA PHE A 23 0.52 1.67 4.31
C PHE A 23 -0.01 3.11 4.42
N ILE A 24 -1.10 3.45 3.73
CA ILE A 24 -1.71 4.78 3.83
C ILE A 24 -2.17 5.07 5.26
N ALA A 25 -2.83 4.13 5.92
CA ALA A 25 -3.27 4.30 7.31
C ALA A 25 -2.07 4.55 8.25
N ALA A 26 -0.97 3.83 8.06
CA ALA A 26 0.26 4.04 8.82
C ALA A 26 0.88 5.42 8.57
N VAL A 27 0.86 5.91 7.33
CA VAL A 27 1.34 7.26 6.98
C VAL A 27 0.48 8.35 7.61
N VAL A 28 -0.85 8.24 7.53
CA VAL A 28 -1.78 9.21 8.16
C VAL A 28 -1.58 9.22 9.67
N TYR A 29 -1.53 8.05 10.30
CA TYR A 29 -1.30 7.93 11.73
C TYR A 29 0.05 8.54 12.16
N ALA A 30 1.11 8.30 11.38
CA ALA A 30 2.42 8.90 11.59
C ALA A 30 2.37 10.43 11.52
N VAL A 31 1.68 11.02 10.54
CA VAL A 31 1.56 12.49 10.39
C VAL A 31 0.79 13.11 11.56
N GLU A 32 -0.28 12.47 12.03
CA GLU A 32 -1.07 12.96 13.17
C GLU A 32 -0.32 12.81 14.51
N HIS A 33 0.60 11.85 14.61
CA HIS A 33 1.36 11.55 15.84
C HIS A 33 2.88 11.67 15.59
N PRO A 34 3.41 12.90 15.40
CA PRO A 34 4.80 13.13 14.98
C PRO A 34 5.86 12.70 16.01
N HIS A 35 5.46 12.35 17.24
CA HIS A 35 6.33 11.81 18.29
C HIS A 35 6.20 10.29 18.48
N SER A 36 5.35 9.61 17.69
CA SER A 36 5.22 8.16 17.73
C SER A 36 6.44 7.50 17.07
N PRO A 37 6.94 6.36 17.58
CA PRO A 37 8.01 5.60 16.92
C PRO A 37 7.65 5.22 15.47
N PHE A 38 6.35 5.11 15.15
CA PHE A 38 5.86 4.90 13.79
C PHE A 38 6.17 6.06 12.84
N TYR A 39 6.17 7.31 13.32
CA TYR A 39 6.54 8.47 12.51
C TYR A 39 8.00 8.39 12.05
N TYR A 40 8.91 8.03 12.95
CA TYR A 40 10.32 7.85 12.60
C TYR A 40 10.55 6.66 11.68
N LEU A 41 9.83 5.55 11.86
CA LEU A 41 9.89 4.38 10.98
C LEU A 41 9.43 4.70 9.56
N VAL A 42 8.27 5.36 9.43
CA VAL A 42 7.73 5.79 8.12
C VAL A 42 8.67 6.80 7.48
N LYS A 43 9.19 7.76 8.26
CA LYS A 43 10.15 8.75 7.78
C LYS A 43 11.45 8.10 7.28
N PHE A 44 11.95 7.05 7.95
CA PHE A 44 13.15 6.32 7.54
C PHE A 44 12.94 5.52 6.25
N ILE A 45 11.75 4.95 6.03
CA ILE A 45 11.43 4.21 4.81
C ILE A 45 11.12 5.17 3.64
N ALA A 46 10.47 6.31 3.93
CA ALA A 46 9.99 7.26 2.92
C ALA A 46 11.03 8.30 2.50
N LEU A 47 11.99 8.65 3.36
CA LEU A 47 13.11 9.51 3.00
C LEU A 47 14.35 8.64 2.78
N PRO A 48 14.75 8.36 1.53
CA PRO A 48 16.12 7.91 1.27
C PRO A 48 17.04 9.02 1.76
N VAL A 49 17.68 8.79 2.90
CA VAL A 49 18.68 9.70 3.46
C VAL A 49 19.83 9.79 2.43
N PRO A 50 20.28 11.00 2.02
CA PRO A 50 21.50 11.15 1.22
C PRO A 50 22.76 10.72 1.98
#